data_AF-A0A6P7U072-F1
#
_entry.id   AF-A0A6P7U072-F1
#
_cell.length_a   1.000
_cell.length_b   1.000
_cell.length_c   1.000
_cell.angle_alpha   90.00
_cell.angle_beta   90.00
_cell.angle_gamma   90.00
#
_symmetry.space_group_name_H-M   'P 1'
#
loop_
_entity.id
_entity.type
_entity.pdbx_description
1 polymer ?
#
loop_
_entity_poly.entity_id
_entity_poly.type
_entity_poly.pdbx_seq_one_letter_code
_entity_poly.pdbx_strand_id
1 'polypeptide(L)'
;MDGLDSYRYLGVLEDRCSNVLKEDVLKNIKEEMQKRIGRLSETKLNAVNLFRAINEHALSLINYYIGLLDLEPSSFEEMDKFVRKLLADLKIHMKPACKERLYLPRDTLGRGLVSVAFKAEKMLLDFKTNLERRKLISLRKAAILWAEQKRKTHMATITEFLHCKYGTTTLDEIAKSLRDLQIESLLLSIKKKRLHSKLFESLENNTFDIPTSSTWLKKGNISPKSEAMFSFLQDRTSFSETDEKCPHCKSSPKTVDHLATRCSRMLNSDYTRRHNEIVRCVHMHLCRRFGMKKSKRLKNHSVQCIMSNSSAKFGSILQFQLN
;
A
#
# COMPACT_ATOMS: atom_id res chain seq x y z
N MET A 1 -32.58 23.27 29.58
CA MET A 1 -31.25 23.56 30.14
C MET A 1 -30.35 22.40 29.72
N ASP A 2 -29.82 22.41 28.50
CA ASP A 2 -28.94 21.33 28.01
C ASP A 2 -27.53 21.90 27.82
N GLY A 3 -26.83 22.04 28.95
CA GLY A 3 -25.45 22.50 28.98
C GLY A 3 -24.52 21.36 28.61
N LEU A 4 -23.78 21.52 27.51
CA LEU A 4 -22.72 20.62 27.04
C LEU A 4 -21.92 20.01 28.21
N ASP A 5 -22.10 18.70 28.43
CA ASP A 5 -21.43 17.91 29.49
C ASP A 5 -19.96 17.56 29.16
N SER A 6 -19.41 18.11 28.08
CA SER A 6 -18.04 17.85 27.64
C SER A 6 -17.33 19.12 27.14
N TYR A 7 -16.00 19.17 27.33
CA TYR A 7 -15.13 20.23 26.83
C TYR A 7 -13.92 19.64 26.10
N ARG A 8 -13.20 20.48 25.34
CA ARG A 8 -12.02 20.07 24.57
C ARG A 8 -10.75 20.61 25.19
N TYR A 9 -9.88 19.72 25.66
CA TYR A 9 -8.56 20.06 26.22
C TYR A 9 -7.44 19.52 25.33
N LEU A 10 -6.58 20.41 24.84
CA LEU A 10 -5.45 20.09 23.94
C LEU A 10 -5.83 19.19 22.74
N GLY A 11 -7.08 19.27 22.29
CA GLY A 11 -7.58 18.47 21.17
C GLY A 11 -8.37 17.22 21.57
N VAL A 12 -8.32 16.79 22.83
CA VAL A 12 -9.03 15.63 23.40
C VAL A 12 -10.37 16.07 24.01
N LEU A 13 -11.41 15.25 23.88
CA LEU A 13 -12.71 15.50 24.51
C LEU A 13 -12.75 14.84 25.89
N GLU A 14 -13.11 15.64 26.88
CA GLU A 14 -13.21 15.25 28.29
C GLU A 14 -14.59 15.57 28.84
N ASP A 15 -15.08 14.72 29.74
CA ASP A 15 -16.29 15.00 30.53
C ASP A 15 -15.99 15.99 31.68
N ARG A 16 -17.03 16.42 32.41
CA ARG A 16 -16.89 17.30 33.59
C ARG A 16 -16.01 16.72 34.72
N CYS A 17 -15.83 15.40 34.74
CA CYS A 17 -14.98 14.67 35.68
C CYS A 17 -13.55 14.46 35.14
N SER A 18 -13.20 15.09 34.02
CA SER A 18 -11.92 14.95 33.30
C SER A 18 -11.62 13.52 32.83
N ASN A 19 -12.65 12.69 32.64
CA ASN A 19 -12.52 11.41 31.95
C ASN A 19 -12.53 11.64 30.45
N VAL A 20 -11.63 10.95 29.75
CA VAL A 20 -11.53 11.06 28.30
C VAL A 20 -12.66 10.27 27.64
N LEU A 21 -13.43 10.94 26.77
CA LEU A 21 -14.47 10.32 25.95
C LEU A 21 -13.83 9.59 24.76
N LYS A 22 -13.25 8.41 25.02
CA LYS A 22 -12.44 7.64 24.05
C LYS A 22 -13.18 7.39 22.73
N GLU A 23 -14.45 7.00 22.81
CA GLU A 23 -15.27 6.66 21.64
C GLU A 23 -15.54 7.88 20.75
N ASP A 24 -15.90 9.02 21.34
CA ASP A 24 -16.16 10.26 20.60
C ASP A 24 -14.89 10.79 19.94
N VAL A 25 -13.75 10.71 20.63
CA VAL A 25 -12.45 11.09 20.06
C VAL A 25 -12.12 10.19 18.87
N LEU A 26 -12.28 8.87 18.99
CA LEU A 26 -12.05 7.93 17.88
C LEU A 26 -13.01 8.17 16.72
N LYS A 27 -14.27 8.48 16.97
CA LYS A 27 -15.26 8.83 15.95
C LYS A 27 -14.82 10.08 15.18
N ASN A 28 -14.45 11.14 15.89
CA ASN A 28 -13.95 12.37 15.28
C ASN A 28 -12.69 12.13 14.43
N ILE A 29 -11.77 11.27 14.90
CA ILE A 29 -10.58 10.90 14.13
C ILE A 29 -10.97 10.14 12.85
N LYS A 30 -11.90 9.18 12.93
CA LYS A 30 -12.39 8.42 11.76
C LYS A 30 -13.03 9.35 10.73
N GLU A 31 -13.85 10.30 11.16
CA GLU A 31 -14.48 11.29 10.29
C GLU A 31 -13.45 12.21 9.62
N GLU A 32 -12.46 12.71 10.36
CA GLU A 32 -11.39 13.54 9.80
C GLU A 32 -10.48 12.75 8.84
N MET A 33 -10.16 11.49 9.16
CA MET A 33 -9.46 10.59 8.25
C MET A 33 -10.25 10.40 6.96
N GLN A 34 -11.56 10.19 7.04
CA GLN A 34 -12.44 10.05 5.88
C GLN A 34 -12.43 11.29 5.01
N LYS A 35 -12.59 12.49 5.60
CA LYS A 35 -12.53 13.76 4.87
C LYS A 35 -11.19 13.96 4.17
N ARG A 36 -10.07 13.63 4.84
CA ARG A 36 -8.72 13.78 4.26
C ARG A 36 -8.48 12.79 3.12
N ILE A 37 -8.82 11.51 3.31
CA ILE A 37 -8.66 10.48 2.27
C ILE A 37 -9.59 10.77 1.08
N GLY A 38 -10.82 11.23 1.33
CA GLY A 38 -11.77 11.66 0.30
C GLY A 38 -11.19 12.78 -0.56
N ARG A 39 -10.74 13.88 0.05
CA ARG A 39 -10.09 14.99 -0.68
C ARG A 39 -8.86 14.54 -1.45
N LEU A 40 -8.02 13.69 -0.86
CA LEU A 40 -6.84 13.15 -1.54
C LEU A 40 -7.22 12.28 -2.74
N SER A 41 -8.32 11.54 -2.69
CA SER A 41 -8.77 10.68 -3.79
C SER A 41 -9.25 11.44 -5.02
N GLU A 42 -9.69 12.69 -4.84
CA GLU A 42 -10.12 13.59 -5.93
C GLU A 42 -8.92 14.22 -6.66
N THR A 43 -7.74 14.21 -6.03
CA THR A 43 -6.52 14.71 -6.66
C THR A 43 -6.06 13.79 -7.79
N LYS A 44 -5.35 14.36 -8.77
CA LYS A 44 -4.75 13.62 -9.89
C LYS A 44 -3.38 13.01 -9.55
N LEU A 45 -3.18 12.62 -8.29
CA LEU A 45 -1.95 11.99 -7.85
C LEU A 45 -1.82 10.58 -8.42
N ASN A 46 -0.58 10.17 -8.73
CA ASN A 46 -0.29 8.77 -8.97
C ASN A 46 -0.43 7.97 -7.67
N ALA A 47 -0.51 6.64 -7.80
CA ALA A 47 -0.71 5.75 -6.67
C ALA A 47 0.38 5.91 -5.59
N VAL A 48 1.64 6.00 -5.98
CA VAL A 48 2.79 6.17 -5.07
C VAL A 48 2.62 7.39 -4.18
N ASN A 49 2.31 8.54 -4.80
CA ASN A 49 2.14 9.81 -4.10
C ASN A 49 0.85 9.84 -3.29
N LEU A 50 -0.22 9.17 -3.76
CA LEU A 50 -1.47 9.08 -3.01
C LEU A 50 -1.27 8.30 -1.70
N PHE A 51 -0.65 7.12 -1.74
CA PHE A 51 -0.41 6.34 -0.51
C PHE A 51 0.54 7.07 0.44
N ARG A 52 1.56 7.76 -0.09
CA ARG A 52 2.43 8.63 0.71
C ARG A 52 1.62 9.72 1.41
N ALA A 53 0.78 10.45 0.68
CA ALA A 53 -0.06 11.51 1.22
C ALA A 53 -1.07 10.97 2.25
N ILE A 54 -1.65 9.78 2.03
CA ILE A 54 -2.54 9.14 3.01
C ILE A 54 -1.78 8.83 4.30
N ASN A 55 -0.59 8.24 4.20
CA ASN A 55 0.23 7.91 5.37
C ASN A 55 0.64 9.17 6.16
N GLU A 56 1.03 10.23 5.46
CA GLU A 56 1.55 11.48 6.04
C GLU A 56 0.45 12.42 6.55
N HIS A 57 -0.70 12.50 5.87
CA HIS A 57 -1.74 13.48 6.21
C HIS A 57 -2.97 12.87 6.86
N ALA A 58 -3.39 11.65 6.50
CA ALA A 58 -4.58 11.04 7.08
C ALA A 58 -4.21 10.16 8.28
N LEU A 59 -3.29 9.21 8.10
CA LEU A 59 -2.91 8.25 9.14
C LEU A 59 -1.95 8.82 10.19
N SER A 60 -1.40 10.02 10.00
CA SER A 60 -0.63 10.71 11.02
C SER A 60 -1.50 11.32 12.12
N LEU A 61 -2.80 11.51 11.87
CA LEU A 61 -3.76 12.06 12.84
C LEU A 61 -3.78 11.27 14.16
N ILE A 62 -3.69 9.95 14.05
CA ILE A 62 -3.76 9.06 15.22
C ILE A 62 -2.49 9.12 16.07
N ASN A 63 -1.37 9.62 15.53
CA ASN A 63 -0.07 9.63 16.22
C ASN A 63 -0.14 10.31 17.58
N TYR A 64 -0.85 11.44 17.66
CA TYR A 64 -0.98 12.20 18.90
C TYR A 64 -1.74 11.41 19.99
N TYR A 65 -2.68 10.57 19.58
CA TYR A 65 -3.56 9.83 20.48
C TYR A 65 -2.97 8.49 20.90
N ILE A 66 -2.04 7.93 20.12
CA ILE A 66 -1.33 6.70 20.49
C ILE A 66 -0.47 6.96 21.73
N GLY A 67 -0.73 6.23 22.81
CA GLY A 67 -0.02 6.36 24.09
C GLY A 67 -0.55 7.49 24.99
N LEU A 68 -1.43 8.36 24.46
CA LEU A 68 -2.20 9.31 25.26
C LEU A 68 -3.53 8.70 25.69
N LEU A 69 -4.22 8.07 24.74
CA LEU A 69 -5.42 7.30 24.99
C LEU A 69 -5.04 5.86 25.33
N ASP A 70 -5.63 5.35 26.41
CA ASP A 70 -5.55 3.93 26.76
C ASP A 70 -6.50 3.14 25.83
N LEU A 71 -5.95 2.70 24.70
CA LEU A 71 -6.64 1.99 23.62
C LEU A 71 -6.14 0.56 23.52
N GLU A 72 -7.08 -0.36 23.36
CA GLU A 72 -6.80 -1.77 23.12
C GLU A 72 -6.34 -2.06 21.68
N PRO A 73 -5.57 -3.13 21.43
CA PRO A 73 -5.13 -3.55 20.09
C PRO A 73 -6.26 -3.63 19.06
N SER A 74 -7.44 -4.11 19.49
CA SER A 74 -8.64 -4.25 18.66
C SER A 74 -9.09 -2.91 18.07
N SER A 75 -8.94 -1.81 18.82
CA SER A 75 -9.31 -0.47 18.36
C SER A 75 -8.44 -0.03 17.18
N PHE A 76 -7.15 -0.36 17.19
CA PHE A 76 -6.25 -0.08 16.08
C PHE A 76 -6.58 -0.95 14.85
N GLU A 77 -6.90 -2.23 15.04
CA GLU A 77 -7.34 -3.11 13.96
C GLU A 77 -8.66 -2.66 13.32
N GLU A 78 -9.58 -2.11 14.10
CA GLU A 78 -10.82 -1.53 13.61
C GLU A 78 -10.58 -0.29 12.76
N MET A 79 -9.63 0.57 13.13
CA MET A 79 -9.21 1.69 12.29
C MET A 79 -8.63 1.19 10.95
N ASP A 80 -7.80 0.15 10.97
CA ASP A 80 -7.29 -0.47 9.75
C ASP A 80 -8.41 -1.09 8.89
N LYS A 81 -9.43 -1.71 9.50
CA LYS A 81 -10.63 -2.19 8.79
C LYS A 81 -11.40 -1.02 8.16
N PHE A 82 -11.59 0.07 8.89
CA PHE A 82 -12.27 1.28 8.42
C PHE A 82 -11.55 1.91 7.21
N VAL A 83 -10.24 2.13 7.31
CA VAL A 83 -9.43 2.69 6.22
C VAL A 83 -9.50 1.79 4.97
N ARG A 84 -9.40 0.46 5.14
CA ARG A 84 -9.54 -0.47 4.01
C ARG A 84 -10.92 -0.42 3.35
N LYS A 85 -11.99 -0.31 4.14
CA LYS A 85 -13.35 -0.16 3.63
C LYS A 85 -13.46 1.12 2.79
N LEU A 86 -12.97 2.23 3.32
CA LEU A 86 -12.97 3.52 2.61
C LEU A 86 -12.19 3.45 1.29
N LEU A 87 -10.99 2.84 1.28
CA LEU A 87 -10.20 2.65 0.06
C LEU A 87 -10.91 1.75 -0.96
N ALA A 88 -11.69 0.77 -0.50
CA ALA A 88 -12.48 -0.10 -1.36
C ALA A 88 -13.65 0.65 -2.00
N ASP A 89 -14.35 1.48 -1.22
CA ASP A 89 -15.47 2.30 -1.71
C ASP A 89 -15.00 3.32 -2.76
N LEU A 90 -13.80 3.88 -2.57
CA LEU A 90 -13.14 4.77 -3.53
C LEU A 90 -12.52 4.05 -4.74
N LYS A 91 -12.61 2.71 -4.80
CA LYS A 91 -12.00 1.84 -5.84
C LYS A 91 -10.47 1.95 -5.93
N ILE A 92 -9.81 2.40 -4.86
CA ILE A 92 -8.33 2.46 -4.74
C ILE A 92 -7.77 1.10 -4.27
N HIS A 93 -8.61 0.24 -3.72
CA HIS A 93 -8.31 -1.15 -3.42
C HIS A 93 -9.49 -2.04 -3.84
N MET A 94 -9.20 -3.20 -4.41
CA MET A 94 -10.25 -4.13 -4.81
C MET A 94 -10.61 -5.04 -3.63
N LYS A 95 -11.90 -5.20 -3.31
CA LYS A 95 -12.37 -6.05 -2.19
C LYS A 95 -11.78 -7.48 -2.21
N PRO A 96 -11.63 -8.16 -3.37
CA PRO A 96 -11.06 -9.50 -3.40
C PRO A 96 -9.53 -9.52 -3.61
N ALA A 97 -8.84 -8.38 -3.53
CA ALA A 97 -7.38 -8.34 -3.53
C ALA A 97 -6.81 -8.69 -2.14
N CYS A 98 -5.52 -9.00 -2.09
CA CYS A 98 -4.87 -9.38 -0.85
C CYS A 98 -4.77 -8.18 0.12
N LYS A 99 -5.39 -8.30 1.31
CA LYS A 99 -5.40 -7.24 2.33
C LYS A 99 -4.01 -6.99 2.94
N GLU A 100 -3.20 -8.04 3.08
CA GLU A 100 -1.86 -7.97 3.71
C GLU A 100 -0.87 -7.29 2.77
N ARG A 101 -0.97 -7.56 1.46
CA ARG A 101 -0.17 -6.91 0.42
C ARG A 101 -0.30 -5.39 0.44
N LEU A 102 -1.44 -4.88 0.87
CA LEU A 102 -1.68 -3.44 1.01
C LEU A 102 -0.65 -2.78 1.95
N TYR A 103 -0.27 -3.49 3.02
CA TYR A 103 0.63 -3.01 4.07
C TYR A 103 2.10 -3.33 3.82
N LEU A 104 2.39 -4.23 2.87
CA LEU A 104 3.76 -4.53 2.50
C LEU A 104 4.47 -3.32 1.87
N PRO A 105 5.79 -3.16 2.07
CA PRO A 105 6.59 -2.15 1.40
C PRO A 105 6.48 -2.23 -0.12
N ARG A 106 6.56 -1.08 -0.79
CA ARG A 106 6.52 -1.02 -2.27
C ARG A 106 7.74 -1.65 -2.91
N ASP A 107 8.86 -1.76 -2.19
CA ASP A 107 10.08 -2.42 -2.66
C ASP A 107 9.93 -3.95 -2.72
N THR A 108 9.03 -4.52 -1.92
CA THR A 108 8.78 -5.97 -1.80
C THR A 108 7.39 -6.36 -2.30
N LEU A 109 7.04 -5.86 -3.50
CA LEU A 109 5.76 -6.11 -4.20
C LEU A 109 4.49 -5.62 -3.49
N GLY A 110 4.62 -4.89 -2.37
CA GLY A 110 3.51 -4.30 -1.64
C GLY A 110 3.01 -2.97 -2.17
N ARG A 111 2.02 -2.39 -1.50
CA ARG A 111 1.41 -1.09 -1.86
C ARG A 111 1.73 0.05 -0.88
N GLY A 112 2.38 -0.25 0.23
CA GLY A 112 2.94 0.75 1.13
C GLY A 112 1.93 1.60 1.89
N LEU A 113 0.73 1.10 2.17
CA LEU A 113 -0.14 1.70 3.18
C LEU A 113 0.42 1.38 4.57
N VAL A 114 0.47 2.36 5.47
CA VAL A 114 0.88 2.09 6.85
C VAL A 114 -0.30 1.49 7.63
N SER A 115 -0.10 0.36 8.30
CA SER A 115 -1.08 -0.17 9.25
C SER A 115 -1.05 0.67 10.53
N VAL A 116 -2.22 1.08 11.00
CA VAL A 116 -2.39 1.81 12.25
C VAL A 116 -1.99 0.92 13.44
N ALA A 117 -2.33 -0.37 13.41
CA ALA A 117 -1.93 -1.34 14.44
C ALA A 117 -0.41 -1.48 14.53
N PHE A 118 0.28 -1.69 13.41
CA PHE A 118 1.75 -1.80 13.39
C PHE A 118 2.45 -0.51 13.80
N LYS A 119 1.86 0.64 13.45
CA LYS A 119 2.36 1.94 13.89
C LYS A 119 2.20 2.12 15.40
N ALA A 120 1.06 1.72 15.96
CA ALA A 120 0.80 1.76 17.39
C ALA A 120 1.78 0.89 18.17
N GLU A 121 2.01 -0.36 17.71
CA GLU A 121 3.01 -1.27 18.30
C GLU A 121 4.38 -0.59 18.45
N LYS A 122 4.88 0.00 17.36
CA LYS A 122 6.16 0.69 17.37
C LYS A 122 6.17 1.91 18.30
N MET A 123 5.16 2.76 18.19
CA MET A 123 5.09 4.00 18.98
C MET A 123 4.97 3.71 20.49
N LEU A 124 4.19 2.70 20.88
CA LEU A 124 4.05 2.29 22.28
C LEU A 124 5.35 1.67 22.82
N LEU A 125 6.03 0.84 22.01
CA LEU A 125 7.33 0.28 22.38
C LEU A 125 8.39 1.38 22.55
N ASP A 126 8.48 2.31 21.61
CA ASP A 126 9.39 3.45 21.67
C ASP A 126 9.10 4.33 22.90
N PHE A 127 7.81 4.53 23.21
CA PHE A 127 7.37 5.32 24.35
C PHE A 127 7.74 4.65 25.69
N LYS A 128 7.43 3.36 25.86
CA LYS A 128 7.82 2.56 27.05
C LYS A 128 9.33 2.58 27.24
N THR A 129 10.10 2.30 26.19
CA THR A 129 11.57 2.29 26.21
C THR A 129 12.15 3.66 26.61
N ASN A 130 11.53 4.76 26.14
CA ASN A 130 11.95 6.11 26.52
C ASN A 130 11.72 6.40 28.01
N LEU A 131 10.58 5.98 28.55
CA LEU A 131 10.26 6.13 29.97
C LEU A 131 11.23 5.30 30.83
N GLU A 132 11.49 4.05 30.46
CA GLU A 132 12.43 3.17 31.16
C GLU A 132 13.85 3.73 31.17
N ARG A 133 14.35 4.21 30.02
CA ARG A 133 15.70 4.79 29.91
C ARG A 133 15.88 6.02 30.80
N ARG A 134 14.83 6.82 31.01
CA ARG A 134 14.91 8.10 31.73
C ARG A 134 14.26 8.08 33.12
N LYS A 135 13.84 6.92 33.62
CA LYS A 135 13.17 6.79 34.92
C LYS A 135 14.04 7.30 36.08
N LEU A 136 15.36 7.08 36.00
CA LEU A 136 16.31 7.50 37.04
C LEU A 136 16.61 9.00 37.02
N ILE A 137 16.35 9.67 35.88
CA ILE A 137 16.68 11.09 35.68
C ILE A 137 15.46 11.97 35.97
N SER A 138 14.24 11.48 35.71
CA SER A 138 13.02 12.27 35.81
C SER A 138 11.98 11.57 36.65
N LEU A 139 11.74 12.08 37.86
CA LEU A 139 10.69 11.60 38.78
C LEU A 139 9.32 11.52 38.10
N ARG A 140 8.98 12.52 37.27
CA ARG A 140 7.73 12.52 36.50
C ARG A 140 7.60 11.32 35.55
N LYS A 141 8.70 10.90 34.90
CA LYS A 141 8.70 9.75 33.98
C LYS A 141 8.61 8.43 34.73
N ALA A 142 9.29 8.33 35.88
CA ALA A 142 9.15 7.19 36.77
C ALA A 142 7.72 7.05 37.30
N ALA A 143 7.09 8.16 37.71
CA ALA A 143 5.71 8.17 38.19
C ALA A 143 4.71 7.77 37.10
N ILE A 144 4.88 8.28 35.87
CA ILE A 144 4.04 7.87 34.72
C ILE A 144 4.20 6.37 34.45
N LEU A 145 5.43 5.88 34.35
CA LEU A 145 5.70 4.46 34.10
C LEU A 145 5.07 3.57 35.19
N TRP A 146 5.19 3.95 36.45
CA TRP A 146 4.60 3.24 37.57
C TRP A 146 3.07 3.24 37.53
N ALA A 147 2.44 4.38 37.22
CA ALA A 147 0.99 4.49 37.12
C ALA A 147 0.43 3.61 36.00
N GLU A 148 1.08 3.61 34.84
CA GLU A 148 0.72 2.79 33.68
C GLU A 148 0.89 1.29 33.97
N GLN A 149 1.98 0.89 34.61
CA GLN A 149 2.20 -0.49 35.05
C GLN A 149 1.15 -0.95 36.06
N LYS A 150 0.77 -0.09 37.00
CA LYS A 150 -0.28 -0.40 37.99
C LYS A 150 -1.65 -0.61 37.34
N ARG A 151 -1.95 0.18 36.30
CA ARG A 151 -3.20 0.08 35.52
C ARG A 151 -3.19 -1.06 34.50
N LYS A 152 -2.03 -1.67 34.23
CA LYS A 152 -1.84 -2.72 33.22
C LYS A 152 -2.34 -2.29 31.83
N THR A 153 -2.11 -1.02 31.48
CA THR A 153 -2.50 -0.50 30.15
C THR A 153 -1.78 -1.27 29.05
N HIS A 154 -2.32 -1.20 27.83
CA HIS A 154 -1.68 -1.84 26.67
C HIS A 154 -0.23 -1.35 26.46
N MET A 155 0.06 -0.09 26.79
CA MET A 155 1.43 0.44 26.75
C MET A 155 2.36 -0.31 27.71
N ALA A 156 1.91 -0.62 28.92
CA ALA A 156 2.72 -1.33 29.91
C ALA A 156 2.99 -2.79 29.48
N THR A 157 2.00 -3.46 28.89
CA THR A 157 2.05 -4.87 28.47
C THR A 157 2.55 -5.07 27.03
N ILE A 158 2.89 -3.99 26.31
CA ILE A 158 3.25 -4.06 24.89
C ILE A 158 4.36 -5.07 24.58
N THR A 159 5.34 -5.20 25.47
CA THR A 159 6.46 -6.13 25.30
C THR A 159 5.99 -7.57 25.30
N GLU A 160 5.16 -7.95 26.26
CA GLU A 160 4.56 -9.29 26.35
C GLU A 160 3.64 -9.55 25.17
N PHE A 161 2.82 -8.56 24.79
CA PHE A 161 1.96 -8.65 23.61
C PHE A 161 2.76 -8.94 22.33
N LEU A 162 3.88 -8.23 22.12
CA LEU A 162 4.75 -8.42 20.96
C LEU A 162 5.43 -9.80 20.98
N HIS A 163 5.87 -10.27 22.16
CA HIS A 163 6.40 -11.62 22.34
C HIS A 163 5.37 -12.68 21.94
N CYS A 164 4.12 -12.57 22.43
CA CYS A 164 3.05 -13.51 22.08
C CYS A 164 2.67 -13.46 20.59
N LYS A 165 2.72 -12.28 19.97
CA LYS A 165 2.30 -12.08 18.57
C LYS A 165 3.33 -12.58 17.56
N TYR A 166 4.62 -12.34 17.81
CA TYR A 166 5.69 -12.64 16.86
C TYR A 166 6.58 -13.83 17.27
N GLY A 167 6.43 -14.36 18.49
CA GLY A 167 7.16 -15.55 18.95
C GLY A 167 8.66 -15.30 19.23
N THR A 168 9.03 -14.07 19.56
CA THR A 168 10.42 -13.66 19.82
C THR A 168 10.87 -13.92 21.26
N THR A 169 12.18 -14.05 21.49
CA THR A 169 12.75 -14.39 22.81
C THR A 169 13.23 -13.18 23.61
N THR A 170 13.73 -12.10 22.98
CA THR A 170 14.27 -10.93 23.72
C THR A 170 13.76 -9.56 23.25
N LEU A 171 13.74 -8.59 24.17
CA LEU A 171 13.23 -7.23 23.97
C LEU A 171 14.10 -6.37 23.03
N ASP A 172 15.42 -6.56 23.08
CA ASP A 172 16.37 -5.87 22.22
C ASP A 172 16.29 -6.33 20.76
N GLU A 173 15.98 -7.61 20.53
CA GLU A 173 15.73 -8.14 19.19
C GLU A 173 14.45 -7.55 18.60
N ILE A 174 13.37 -7.48 19.38
CA ILE A 174 12.12 -6.86 18.94
C ILE A 174 12.35 -5.39 18.57
N ALA A 175 13.01 -4.61 19.44
CA ALA A 175 13.21 -3.18 19.18
C ALA A 175 14.00 -2.90 17.88
N LYS A 176 14.97 -3.76 17.56
CA LYS A 176 15.78 -3.62 16.34
C LYS A 176 15.08 -4.15 15.08
N SER A 177 14.29 -5.21 15.21
CA SER A 177 13.72 -5.96 14.07
C SER A 177 12.19 -5.88 13.93
N LEU A 178 11.48 -5.09 14.74
CA LEU A 178 10.01 -5.05 14.76
C LEU A 178 9.39 -4.87 13.37
N ARG A 179 9.99 -4.01 12.54
CA ARG A 179 9.52 -3.79 11.17
C ARG A 179 9.60 -5.07 10.33
N ASP A 180 10.67 -5.83 10.48
CA ASP A 180 10.91 -7.04 9.71
C ASP A 180 9.98 -8.16 10.20
N LEU A 181 9.81 -8.30 11.52
CA LEU A 181 8.82 -9.21 12.12
C LEU A 181 7.39 -8.93 11.66
N GLN A 182 7.00 -7.65 11.56
CA GLN A 182 5.70 -7.24 11.02
C GLN A 182 5.55 -7.67 9.55
N ILE A 183 6.59 -7.48 8.74
CA ILE A 183 6.59 -7.89 7.33
C ILE A 183 6.51 -9.42 7.20
N GLU A 184 7.27 -10.16 8.00
CA GLU A 184 7.24 -11.63 8.02
C GLU A 184 5.86 -12.15 8.43
N SER A 185 5.23 -11.56 9.44
CA SER A 185 3.88 -11.90 9.87
C SER A 185 2.85 -11.70 8.75
N LEU A 186 2.96 -10.61 7.98
CA LEU A 186 2.14 -10.39 6.79
C LEU A 186 2.39 -11.46 5.73
N LEU A 187 3.66 -11.79 5.44
CA LEU A 187 4.01 -12.80 4.43
C LEU A 187 3.49 -14.19 4.82
N LEU A 188 3.63 -14.59 6.08
CA LEU A 188 3.05 -15.84 6.59
C LEU A 188 1.53 -15.87 6.44
N SER A 189 0.86 -14.75 6.70
CA SER A 189 -0.58 -14.61 6.51
C SER A 189 -1.01 -14.70 5.05
N ILE A 190 -0.16 -14.23 4.12
CA ILE A 190 -0.39 -14.36 2.68
C ILE A 190 -0.21 -15.82 2.22
N LYS A 191 0.85 -16.49 2.69
CA LYS A 191 1.13 -17.90 2.35
C LYS A 191 0.00 -18.85 2.74
N LYS A 192 -0.70 -18.57 3.84
CA LYS A 192 -1.89 -19.34 4.25
C LYS A 192 -3.06 -19.27 3.25
N LYS A 193 -3.05 -18.32 2.31
CA LYS A 193 -4.16 -18.10 1.37
C LYS A 193 -3.85 -18.70 0.01
N ARG A 194 -4.54 -19.80 -0.33
CA ARG A 194 -4.37 -20.54 -1.60
C ARG A 194 -4.29 -19.67 -2.87
N LEU A 195 -5.09 -18.61 -2.97
CA LEU A 195 -5.12 -17.77 -4.17
C LEU A 195 -3.98 -16.74 -4.21
N HIS A 196 -3.53 -16.26 -3.05
CA HIS A 196 -2.58 -15.14 -2.96
C HIS A 196 -1.14 -15.59 -2.65
N SER A 197 -0.95 -16.84 -2.21
CA SER A 197 0.35 -17.36 -1.78
C SER A 197 1.34 -17.49 -2.95
N LYS A 198 0.87 -17.89 -4.14
CA LYS A 198 1.72 -18.25 -5.30
C LYS A 198 2.76 -17.22 -5.70
N LEU A 199 2.37 -15.93 -5.75
CA LEU A 199 3.31 -14.84 -6.06
C LEU A 199 4.43 -14.74 -5.01
N PHE A 200 4.08 -14.98 -3.75
CA PHE A 200 4.98 -14.83 -2.60
C PHE A 200 5.76 -16.10 -2.27
N GLU A 201 5.28 -17.28 -2.68
CA GLU A 201 6.06 -18.53 -2.70
C GLU A 201 7.24 -18.42 -3.69
N SER A 202 6.98 -17.78 -4.84
CA SER A 202 8.02 -17.53 -5.86
C SER A 202 9.15 -16.62 -5.36
N LEU A 203 8.96 -15.87 -4.26
CA LEU A 203 10.01 -15.03 -3.65
C LEU A 203 11.16 -15.85 -3.05
N GLU A 204 10.90 -17.11 -2.66
CA GLU A 204 11.91 -17.97 -2.04
C GLU A 204 12.85 -18.59 -3.07
N ASN A 205 12.41 -18.71 -4.32
CA ASN A 205 13.08 -19.50 -5.34
C ASN A 205 14.27 -18.80 -6.03
N ASN A 206 14.77 -17.65 -5.53
CA ASN A 206 15.92 -16.86 -6.05
C ASN A 206 15.93 -16.58 -7.57
N THR A 207 14.86 -16.89 -8.29
CA THR A 207 14.74 -16.77 -9.76
C THR A 207 14.21 -15.41 -10.17
N PHE A 208 13.63 -14.66 -9.23
CA PHE A 208 12.98 -13.37 -9.49
C PHE A 208 13.74 -12.21 -8.84
N ASP A 209 14.11 -11.22 -9.65
CA ASP A 209 14.59 -9.94 -9.15
C ASP A 209 13.39 -9.12 -8.63
N ILE A 210 13.21 -9.15 -7.30
CA ILE A 210 12.12 -8.47 -6.60
C ILE A 210 12.20 -6.95 -6.79
N PRO A 211 13.36 -6.28 -6.55
CA PRO A 211 13.52 -4.85 -6.83
C PRO A 211 13.09 -4.43 -8.24
N THR A 212 13.51 -5.17 -9.27
CA THR A 212 13.13 -4.82 -10.65
C THR A 212 11.64 -5.06 -10.88
N SER A 213 11.11 -6.18 -10.39
CA SER A 213 9.70 -6.54 -10.50
C SER A 213 8.76 -5.57 -9.76
N SER A 214 9.26 -4.92 -8.70
CA SER A 214 8.52 -3.94 -7.89
C SER A 214 8.71 -2.50 -8.36
N THR A 215 9.52 -2.25 -9.39
CA THR A 215 9.84 -0.90 -9.87
C THR A 215 8.59 -0.11 -10.30
N TRP A 216 7.59 -0.78 -10.89
CA TRP A 216 6.34 -0.13 -11.26
C TRP A 216 5.49 0.29 -10.04
N LEU A 217 5.61 -0.41 -8.90
CA LEU A 217 4.97 -0.02 -7.64
C LEU A 217 5.75 1.10 -6.95
N LYS A 218 7.06 1.21 -7.14
CA LYS A 218 7.89 2.25 -6.53
C LYS A 218 7.89 3.57 -7.29
N LYS A 219 8.02 3.51 -8.61
CA LYS A 219 8.24 4.66 -9.50
C LYS A 219 7.18 4.81 -10.59
N GLY A 220 6.18 3.94 -10.61
CA GLY A 220 5.15 3.96 -11.65
C GLY A 220 4.28 5.21 -11.58
N ASN A 221 4.08 5.85 -12.73
CA ASN A 221 3.12 6.94 -12.88
C ASN A 221 1.73 6.38 -13.26
N ILE A 222 1.17 5.55 -12.38
CA ILE A 222 -0.07 4.82 -12.60
C ILE A 222 -1.15 5.38 -11.67
N SER A 223 -2.39 5.46 -12.16
CA SER A 223 -3.51 5.90 -11.32
C SER A 223 -3.75 4.90 -10.17
N PRO A 224 -4.18 5.36 -8.98
CA PRO A 224 -4.48 4.49 -7.85
C PRO A 224 -5.46 3.36 -8.17
N LYS A 225 -6.46 3.63 -9.03
CA LYS A 225 -7.47 2.66 -9.46
C LYS A 225 -6.89 1.60 -10.40
N SER A 226 -6.02 2.02 -11.32
CA SER A 226 -5.31 1.10 -12.21
C SER A 226 -4.33 0.22 -11.44
N GLU A 227 -3.57 0.78 -10.48
CA GLU A 227 -2.70 0.00 -9.60
C GLU A 227 -3.51 -1.04 -8.81
N ALA A 228 -4.67 -0.65 -8.28
CA ALA A 228 -5.57 -1.57 -7.57
C ALA A 228 -5.96 -2.78 -8.43
N MET A 229 -6.31 -2.53 -9.69
CA MET A 229 -6.67 -3.58 -10.66
C MET A 229 -5.48 -4.47 -10.98
N PHE A 230 -4.30 -3.90 -11.23
CA PHE A 230 -3.10 -4.68 -11.56
C PHE A 230 -2.65 -5.53 -10.38
N SER A 231 -2.63 -4.99 -9.16
CA SER A 231 -2.32 -5.76 -7.96
C SER A 231 -3.34 -6.88 -7.74
N PHE A 232 -4.64 -6.61 -7.92
CA PHE A 232 -5.69 -7.62 -7.84
C PHE A 232 -5.51 -8.76 -8.84
N LEU A 233 -5.19 -8.42 -10.10
CA LEU A 233 -4.92 -9.42 -11.13
C LEU A 233 -3.70 -10.25 -10.75
N GLN A 234 -2.61 -9.61 -10.34
CA GLN A 234 -1.37 -10.30 -9.95
C GLN A 234 -1.56 -11.19 -8.71
N ASP A 235 -2.41 -10.78 -7.76
CA ASP A 235 -2.77 -11.54 -6.56
C ASP A 235 -3.62 -12.77 -6.86
N ARG A 236 -4.27 -12.83 -8.03
CA ARG A 236 -5.22 -13.89 -8.41
C ARG A 236 -4.80 -14.70 -9.62
N THR A 237 -3.78 -14.24 -10.33
CA THR A 237 -3.18 -15.03 -11.40
C THR A 237 -2.60 -16.29 -10.78
N SER A 238 -3.38 -17.36 -10.85
CA SER A 238 -2.95 -18.73 -10.67
C SER A 238 -1.94 -19.04 -11.77
N PHE A 239 -0.68 -18.73 -11.52
CA PHE A 239 0.39 -19.19 -12.41
C PHE A 239 0.57 -20.70 -12.16
N SER A 240 0.16 -21.50 -13.15
CA SER A 240 0.83 -22.75 -13.52
C SER A 240 0.53 -24.07 -12.78
N GLU A 241 -0.73 -24.42 -12.48
CA GLU A 241 -1.03 -25.80 -12.01
C GLU A 241 -2.27 -26.45 -12.64
N THR A 242 -2.89 -25.79 -13.62
CA THR A 242 -3.84 -26.50 -14.46
C THR A 242 -3.04 -27.01 -15.67
N ASP A 243 -3.02 -28.32 -15.89
CA ASP A 243 -2.61 -28.96 -17.16
C ASP A 243 -3.46 -28.48 -18.37
N GLU A 244 -4.33 -27.49 -18.17
CA GLU A 244 -5.00 -26.74 -19.20
C GLU A 244 -3.98 -26.17 -20.20
N LYS A 245 -4.05 -26.71 -21.41
CA LYS A 245 -3.37 -26.16 -22.56
C LYS A 245 -4.01 -24.82 -22.92
N CYS A 246 -3.22 -23.95 -23.54
CA CYS A 246 -3.69 -22.66 -24.03
C CYS A 246 -4.92 -22.82 -24.94
N PRO A 247 -6.01 -22.06 -24.74
CA PRO A 247 -7.25 -22.23 -25.52
C PRO A 247 -7.07 -21.89 -27.00
N HIS A 248 -6.07 -21.06 -27.34
CA HIS A 248 -5.81 -20.61 -28.70
C HIS A 248 -4.89 -21.57 -29.46
N CYS A 249 -3.72 -21.88 -28.92
CA CYS A 249 -2.72 -22.71 -29.62
C CYS A 249 -2.81 -24.20 -29.29
N LYS A 250 -3.40 -24.57 -28.14
CA LYS A 250 -3.51 -25.95 -27.62
C LYS A 250 -2.20 -26.73 -27.52
N SER A 251 -1.04 -26.08 -27.66
CA SER A 251 0.27 -26.74 -27.70
C SER A 251 1.09 -26.54 -26.42
N SER A 252 0.95 -25.39 -25.77
CA SER A 252 1.67 -25.02 -24.55
C SER A 252 0.73 -24.95 -23.34
N PRO A 253 1.26 -25.03 -22.11
CA PRO A 253 0.48 -24.78 -20.92
C PRO A 253 -0.05 -23.34 -20.92
N LYS A 254 -1.26 -23.16 -20.39
CA LYS A 254 -1.93 -21.86 -20.24
C LYS A 254 -1.26 -21.04 -19.14
N THR A 255 -0.09 -20.47 -19.46
CA THR A 255 0.61 -19.52 -18.59
C THR A 255 0.36 -18.09 -19.05
N VAL A 256 0.44 -17.13 -18.12
CA VAL A 256 0.35 -15.70 -18.47
C VAL A 256 1.46 -15.33 -19.43
N ASP A 257 2.68 -15.84 -19.23
CA ASP A 257 3.78 -15.55 -20.16
C ASP A 257 3.47 -16.10 -21.56
N HIS A 258 2.93 -17.33 -21.65
CA HIS A 258 2.49 -17.85 -22.94
C HIS A 258 1.39 -16.97 -23.57
N LEU A 259 0.33 -16.63 -22.84
CA LEU A 259 -0.77 -15.81 -23.37
C LEU A 259 -0.33 -14.38 -23.70
N ALA A 260 0.60 -13.82 -22.92
CA ALA A 260 1.05 -12.44 -23.08
C ALA A 260 2.12 -12.29 -24.15
N THR A 261 3.04 -13.24 -24.30
CA THR A 261 4.25 -13.05 -25.14
C THR A 261 4.54 -14.20 -26.12
N ARG A 262 4.10 -15.45 -25.85
CA ARG A 262 4.55 -16.62 -26.64
C ARG A 262 3.48 -17.32 -27.48
N CYS A 263 2.20 -16.90 -27.40
CA CYS A 263 1.13 -17.55 -28.15
C CYS A 263 1.16 -17.13 -29.61
N SER A 264 1.59 -18.04 -30.50
CA SER A 264 1.65 -17.81 -31.94
C SER A 264 0.30 -17.43 -32.56
N ARG A 265 -0.80 -18.01 -32.06
CA ARG A 265 -2.16 -17.68 -32.51
C ARG A 265 -2.61 -16.27 -32.14
N MET A 266 -2.00 -15.66 -31.12
CA MET A 266 -2.26 -14.27 -30.71
C MET A 266 -1.28 -13.27 -31.31
N LEU A 267 -0.28 -13.75 -32.10
CA LEU A 267 0.78 -12.92 -32.64
C LEU A 267 0.22 -11.82 -33.54
N ASN A 268 -0.57 -12.20 -34.55
CA ASN A 268 -1.10 -11.25 -35.54
C ASN A 268 -2.27 -10.39 -35.05
N SER A 269 -2.84 -10.70 -33.88
CA SER A 269 -3.97 -9.98 -33.30
C SER A 269 -3.53 -9.13 -32.10
N ASP A 270 -3.70 -9.66 -30.89
CA ASP A 270 -3.49 -8.91 -29.64
C ASP A 270 -2.03 -8.55 -29.39
N TYR A 271 -1.07 -9.35 -29.87
CA TYR A 271 0.35 -9.04 -29.71
C TYR A 271 0.77 -7.87 -30.60
N THR A 272 0.51 -7.95 -31.91
CA THR A 272 0.75 -6.83 -32.84
C THR A 272 0.01 -5.56 -32.39
N ARG A 273 -1.24 -5.66 -31.91
CA ARG A 273 -1.97 -4.50 -31.37
C ARG A 273 -1.26 -3.86 -30.19
N ARG A 274 -0.83 -4.66 -29.19
CA ARG A 274 -0.10 -4.15 -28.01
C ARG A 274 1.25 -3.55 -28.39
N HIS A 275 1.98 -4.21 -29.29
CA HIS A 275 3.26 -3.71 -29.79
C HIS A 275 3.08 -2.36 -30.51
N ASN A 276 2.09 -2.26 -31.40
CA ASN A 276 1.79 -1.02 -32.12
C ASN A 276 1.40 0.12 -31.18
N GLU A 277 0.63 -0.16 -30.12
CA GLU A 277 0.28 0.84 -29.09
C GLU A 277 1.52 1.31 -28.30
N ILE A 278 2.46 0.41 -27.97
CA ILE A 278 3.73 0.79 -27.34
C ILE A 278 4.55 1.68 -28.28
N VAL A 279 4.72 1.27 -29.54
CA VAL A 279 5.47 2.07 -30.54
C VAL A 279 4.81 3.43 -30.72
N ARG A 280 3.49 3.50 -30.73
CA ARG A 280 2.72 4.75 -30.79
C ARG A 280 3.02 5.68 -29.62
N CYS A 281 3.13 5.15 -28.41
CA CYS A 281 3.52 5.90 -27.22
C CYS A 281 4.94 6.45 -27.34
N VAL A 282 5.90 5.60 -27.72
CA VAL A 282 7.31 5.97 -27.88
C VAL A 282 7.48 7.01 -28.98
N HIS A 283 6.88 6.79 -30.14
CA HIS A 283 6.91 7.72 -31.27
C HIS A 283 6.34 9.08 -30.85
N MET A 284 5.18 9.13 -30.18
CA MET A 284 4.63 10.40 -29.69
C MET A 284 5.58 11.11 -28.72
N HIS A 285 6.20 10.38 -27.80
CA HIS A 285 7.15 10.95 -26.86
C HIS A 285 8.35 11.59 -27.58
N LEU A 286 8.93 10.90 -28.56
CA LEU A 286 10.01 11.42 -29.39
C LEU A 286 9.56 12.65 -30.19
N CYS A 287 8.40 12.60 -30.85
CA CYS A 287 7.85 13.74 -31.60
C CYS A 287 7.74 15.00 -30.74
N ARG A 288 7.35 14.85 -29.47
CA ARG A 288 7.23 15.96 -28.52
C ARG A 288 8.61 16.48 -28.10
N ARG A 289 9.54 15.58 -27.81
CA ARG A 289 10.91 15.92 -27.39
C ARG A 289 11.64 16.76 -28.44
N PHE A 290 11.45 16.43 -29.72
CA PHE A 290 12.06 17.14 -30.83
C PHE A 290 11.17 18.24 -31.43
N GLY A 291 10.07 18.62 -30.77
CA GLY A 291 9.23 19.74 -31.19
C GLY A 291 8.39 19.51 -32.47
N MET A 292 8.33 18.28 -32.99
CA MET A 292 7.57 17.93 -34.20
C MET A 292 6.05 17.89 -33.95
N LYS A 293 5.61 17.59 -32.73
CA LYS A 293 4.18 17.65 -32.34
C LYS A 293 4.00 18.31 -30.99
N LYS A 294 3.02 19.22 -30.90
CA LYS A 294 2.61 19.90 -29.64
C LYS A 294 1.49 19.19 -28.88
N SER A 295 0.79 18.23 -29.50
CA SER A 295 -0.34 17.53 -28.89
C SER A 295 0.09 16.61 -27.74
N LYS A 296 -0.68 16.63 -26.65
CA LYS A 296 -0.48 15.76 -25.47
C LYS A 296 -1.34 14.49 -25.52
N ARG A 297 -2.32 14.40 -26.42
CA ARG A 297 -3.31 13.30 -26.45
C ARG A 297 -2.84 12.17 -27.36
N LEU A 298 -2.72 10.96 -26.81
CA LEU A 298 -2.33 9.76 -27.58
C LEU A 298 -3.43 9.30 -28.55
N LYS A 299 -4.71 9.43 -28.16
CA LYS A 299 -5.88 8.88 -28.88
C LYS A 299 -5.94 9.23 -30.38
N ASN A 300 -5.40 10.38 -30.78
CA ASN A 300 -5.45 10.86 -32.16
C ASN A 300 -4.09 10.75 -32.90
N HIS A 301 -3.09 10.15 -32.25
CA HIS A 301 -1.75 10.05 -32.82
C HIS A 301 -1.57 8.82 -33.68
N SER A 302 -1.37 9.00 -34.97
CA SER A 302 -0.83 7.98 -35.86
C SER A 302 0.70 8.06 -35.89
N VAL A 303 1.34 6.89 -35.95
CA VAL A 303 2.77 6.78 -36.22
C VAL A 303 2.97 6.94 -37.73
N GLN A 304 3.85 7.85 -38.12
CA GLN A 304 4.13 8.12 -39.53
C GLN A 304 5.39 7.35 -39.95
N CYS A 305 5.46 6.94 -41.21
CA CYS A 305 6.57 6.16 -41.75
C CYS A 305 7.89 6.96 -41.65
N ILE A 306 7.85 8.26 -41.94
CA ILE A 306 9.00 9.16 -41.80
C ILE A 306 8.51 10.49 -41.23
N MET A 307 9.15 10.99 -40.17
CA MET A 307 9.00 12.37 -39.73
C MET A 307 10.38 13.01 -39.59
N SER A 308 10.56 14.19 -40.16
CA SER A 308 11.82 14.94 -40.08
C SER A 308 11.58 16.41 -39.77
N ASN A 309 12.49 16.98 -38.99
CA ASN A 309 12.68 18.43 -38.87
C ASN A 309 14.18 18.74 -39.06
N SER A 310 14.57 20.01 -38.90
CA SER A 310 15.95 20.46 -39.01
C SER A 310 16.92 19.82 -37.98
N SER A 311 16.41 19.12 -36.97
CA SER A 311 17.21 18.57 -35.86
C SER A 311 17.22 17.05 -35.79
N ALA A 312 16.23 16.34 -36.33
CA ALA A 312 16.11 14.89 -36.26
C ALA A 312 15.20 14.32 -37.35
N LYS A 313 15.49 13.07 -37.76
CA LYS A 313 14.65 12.25 -38.65
C LYS A 313 14.32 10.94 -37.96
N PHE A 314 13.03 10.64 -37.81
CA PHE A 314 12.52 9.36 -37.32
C PHE A 314 11.97 8.57 -38.50
N GLY A 315 12.44 7.34 -38.70
CA GLY A 315 11.84 6.37 -39.59
C GLY A 315 11.16 5.29 -38.76
N SER A 316 9.94 4.91 -39.14
CA SER A 316 9.27 3.72 -38.61
C SER A 316 8.86 2.82 -39.78
N ILE A 317 9.16 1.54 -39.69
CA ILE A 317 8.87 0.54 -40.74
C ILE A 317 7.38 0.10 -40.68
N LEU A 318 6.61 0.63 -39.72
CA LEU A 318 5.20 0.29 -39.53
C LEU A 318 4.32 1.08 -40.52
N GLN A 319 4.02 0.48 -41.67
CA GLN A 319 2.92 0.92 -42.53
C GLN A 319 1.59 0.63 -41.82
N PHE A 320 0.88 1.68 -41.43
CA PHE A 320 -0.52 1.57 -41.03
C PHE A 320 -1.35 1.34 -42.30
N GLN A 321 -1.62 0.08 -42.65
CA GLN A 321 -2.80 -0.22 -43.46
C GLN A 321 -4.01 -0.06 -42.55
N LEU A 322 -4.67 1.11 -42.67
CA LEU A 322 -6.03 1.30 -42.18
C LEU A 322 -6.95 0.45 -43.05
N ASN A 323 -7.52 -0.60 -42.49
CA ASN A 323 -8.79 -1.16 -42.95
C ASN A 323 -9.81 -1.01 -41.83
#